data_AF-A0A8H3H0X1-F1
#
_entry.id   AF-A0A8H3H0X1-F1
#
_cell.length_a   1.000
_cell.length_b   1.000
_cell.length_c   1.000
_cell.angle_alpha   90.00
_cell.angle_beta   90.00
_cell.angle_gamma   90.00
#
_symmetry.space_group_name_H-M   'P 1'
#
loop_
_entity.id
_entity.type
_entity.pdbx_description
1 polymer ?
#
loop_
_entity_poly.entity_id
_entity_poly.type
_entity_poly.pdbx_seq_one_letter_code
_entity_poly.pdbx_strand_id
1 'polypeptide(L)'
;HGIVPLAYELEDSRLTKAVKEFMDYVLDTQYPDGWIGNETGDRWQPRHLWGRYPFLFGGIMLVEADPSYTDRFVTAFHKFVELSNQMLRNGQGTSDWTGGTRWQDYSMALQWLHDYHPNGKEELLVDTMKRIKAVSTNWRDVMSEAKFPTSSVSEFRIYWHGVNLAEGLKASGTTYRFTHDATEKTEAAAAWDRLYKYHGRPSGIFAADEYLAGLDAIRGTELCLVVYLF
;
A
#
# COMPACT_ATOMS: atom_id res chain seq x y z
N HIS A 1 -9.29 3.40 -6.08
CA HIS A 1 -8.54 4.50 -6.75
C HIS A 1 -9.03 4.84 -8.15
N GLY A 2 -9.80 3.99 -8.83
CA GLY A 2 -10.17 4.24 -10.23
C GLY A 2 -11.11 5.42 -10.50
N ILE A 3 -11.81 5.98 -9.51
CA ILE A 3 -12.78 7.06 -9.75
C ILE A 3 -12.13 8.38 -10.15
N VAL A 4 -10.94 8.71 -9.63
CA VAL A 4 -10.24 9.95 -9.97
C VAL A 4 -9.83 9.95 -11.45
N PRO A 5 -9.00 9.02 -11.95
CA PRO A 5 -8.65 8.99 -13.36
C PRO A 5 -9.90 8.85 -14.24
N LEU A 6 -10.88 8.03 -13.87
CA LEU A 6 -12.13 7.89 -14.64
C LEU A 6 -12.88 9.23 -14.78
N ALA A 7 -12.96 10.02 -13.71
CA ALA A 7 -13.66 11.30 -13.72
C ALA A 7 -13.00 12.31 -14.66
N TYR A 8 -11.67 12.41 -14.62
CA TYR A 8 -10.90 13.38 -15.40
C TYR A 8 -10.70 12.94 -16.85
N GLU A 9 -10.45 11.65 -17.12
CA GLU A 9 -10.28 11.13 -18.49
C GLU A 9 -11.59 11.18 -19.29
N LEU A 10 -12.74 10.97 -18.65
CA LEU A 10 -14.05 11.07 -19.30
C LEU A 10 -14.63 12.50 -19.29
N GLU A 11 -13.95 13.45 -18.64
CA GLU A 11 -14.45 14.81 -18.39
C GLU A 11 -15.87 14.81 -17.76
N ASP A 12 -16.22 13.79 -16.95
CA ASP A 12 -17.56 13.67 -16.36
C ASP A 12 -17.67 14.58 -15.13
N SER A 13 -18.28 15.75 -15.34
CA SER A 13 -18.50 16.76 -14.29
C SER A 13 -19.20 16.22 -13.03
N ARG A 14 -20.05 15.20 -13.12
CA ARG A 14 -20.71 14.61 -11.94
C ARG A 14 -19.71 13.80 -11.12
N LEU A 15 -18.86 13.00 -11.79
CA LEU A 15 -17.82 12.22 -11.12
C LEU A 15 -16.74 13.14 -10.54
N THR A 16 -16.32 14.15 -11.28
CA THR A 16 -15.36 15.16 -10.79
C THR A 16 -15.89 15.88 -9.56
N LYS A 17 -17.18 16.27 -9.57
CA LYS A 17 -17.84 16.85 -8.40
C LYS A 17 -17.83 15.89 -7.20
N ALA A 18 -18.20 14.62 -7.39
CA ALA A 18 -18.21 13.63 -6.31
C ALA A 18 -16.81 13.37 -5.72
N VAL A 19 -15.78 13.32 -6.57
CA VAL A 19 -14.37 13.20 -6.14
C VAL A 19 -13.97 14.39 -5.26
N LYS A 20 -14.27 15.61 -5.72
CA LYS A 20 -13.94 16.85 -5.00
C LYS A 20 -14.68 16.96 -3.67
N GLU A 21 -15.99 16.69 -3.65
CA GLU A 21 -16.79 16.70 -2.42
C GLU A 21 -16.28 15.69 -1.39
N PHE A 22 -15.90 14.48 -1.82
CA PHE A 22 -15.32 13.48 -0.93
C PHE A 22 -13.94 13.91 -0.41
N MET A 23 -13.07 14.43 -1.29
CA MET A 23 -11.76 14.94 -0.88
C MET A 23 -11.90 16.08 0.13
N ASP A 24 -12.74 17.07 -0.18
CA ASP A 24 -13.00 18.22 0.68
C ASP A 24 -13.48 17.77 2.05
N TYR A 25 -14.46 16.86 2.11
CA TYR A 25 -14.96 16.31 3.36
C TYR A 25 -13.86 15.67 4.20
N VAL A 26 -12.99 14.83 3.61
CA VAL A 26 -11.92 14.16 4.36
C VAL A 26 -10.87 15.14 4.85
N LEU A 27 -10.52 16.16 4.04
CA LEU A 27 -9.54 17.17 4.42
C LEU A 27 -10.09 18.14 5.48
N ASP A 28 -11.37 18.51 5.40
CA ASP A 28 -12.04 19.39 6.37
C ASP A 28 -12.31 18.70 7.72
N THR A 29 -12.42 17.38 7.71
CA THR A 29 -12.63 16.56 8.92
C THR A 29 -11.35 15.89 9.42
N GLN A 30 -10.18 16.30 8.93
CA GLN A 30 -8.91 15.84 9.48
C GLN A 30 -8.82 16.23 10.97
N TYR A 31 -8.45 15.28 11.81
CA TYR A 31 -8.34 15.51 13.24
C TYR A 31 -7.19 16.47 13.56
N PRO A 32 -7.25 17.20 14.69
CA PRO A 32 -6.22 18.19 15.06
C PRO A 32 -4.81 17.63 15.18
N ASP A 33 -4.66 16.35 15.50
CA ASP A 33 -3.38 15.65 15.60
C ASP A 33 -2.86 15.11 14.26
N GLY A 34 -3.59 15.33 13.17
CA GLY A 34 -3.21 14.89 11.83
C GLY A 34 -3.89 13.60 11.36
N TRP A 35 -4.75 12.97 12.16
CA TRP A 35 -5.43 11.74 11.73
C TRP A 35 -6.40 11.99 10.56
N ILE A 36 -6.31 11.13 9.54
CA ILE A 36 -7.15 11.18 8.34
C ILE A 36 -8.22 10.09 8.41
N GLY A 37 -9.46 10.46 8.08
CA GLY A 37 -10.63 9.58 8.11
C GLY A 37 -11.25 9.46 9.49
N ASN A 38 -12.42 8.84 9.55
CA ASN A 38 -13.18 8.74 10.79
C ASN A 38 -12.48 7.87 11.85
N GLU A 39 -12.77 8.19 13.11
CA GLU A 39 -12.56 7.29 14.24
C GLU A 39 -13.87 6.60 14.60
N THR A 40 -13.76 5.34 15.01
CA THR A 40 -14.91 4.56 15.48
C THR A 40 -15.12 4.71 17.00
N GLY A 41 -14.15 5.28 17.72
CA GLY A 41 -14.15 5.32 19.19
C GLY A 41 -14.06 3.93 19.84
N ASP A 42 -13.90 2.87 19.05
CA ASP A 42 -13.87 1.50 19.50
C ASP A 42 -12.43 1.09 19.83
N ARG A 43 -12.19 0.69 21.07
CA ARG A 43 -10.89 0.17 21.52
C ARG A 43 -10.43 -1.06 20.72
N TRP A 44 -11.37 -1.78 20.11
CA TRP A 44 -11.10 -2.96 19.27
C TRP A 44 -10.81 -2.59 17.80
N GLN A 45 -10.95 -1.33 17.43
CA GLN A 45 -10.55 -0.78 16.14
C GLN A 45 -9.62 0.41 16.36
N PRO A 46 -8.42 0.19 16.91
CA PRO A 46 -7.45 1.25 17.10
C PRO A 46 -7.03 1.84 15.74
N ARG A 47 -6.36 2.98 15.79
CA ARG A 47 -5.85 3.66 14.60
C ARG A 47 -4.86 2.75 13.84
N HIS A 48 -5.33 2.13 12.78
CA HIS A 48 -4.53 1.36 11.84
C HIS A 48 -4.26 2.17 10.58
N LEU A 49 -2.99 2.19 10.15
CA LEU A 49 -2.54 3.05 9.06
C LEU A 49 -3.04 2.56 7.69
N TRP A 50 -3.14 1.24 7.48
CA TRP A 50 -3.38 0.64 6.15
C TRP A 50 -4.64 1.13 5.45
N GLY A 51 -5.73 1.38 6.20
CA GLY A 51 -6.99 1.85 5.63
C GLY A 51 -6.89 3.22 4.96
N ARG A 52 -5.81 3.97 5.20
CA ARG A 52 -5.60 5.32 4.68
C ARG A 52 -4.74 5.32 3.41
N TYR A 53 -3.92 4.29 3.16
CA TYR A 53 -3.06 4.25 1.96
C TYR A 53 -3.85 4.36 0.66
N PRO A 54 -5.02 3.68 0.52
CA PRO A 54 -5.95 3.94 -0.57
C PRO A 54 -6.29 5.43 -0.72
N PHE A 55 -6.74 6.08 0.34
CA PHE A 55 -7.09 7.50 0.29
C PHE A 55 -5.92 8.36 -0.18
N LEU A 56 -4.70 8.10 0.32
CA LEU A 56 -3.50 8.82 -0.09
C LEU A 56 -3.23 8.70 -1.58
N PHE A 57 -3.34 7.51 -2.17
CA PHE A 57 -3.22 7.36 -3.63
C PHE A 57 -4.32 8.11 -4.39
N GLY A 58 -5.55 8.10 -3.89
CA GLY A 58 -6.64 8.89 -4.48
C GLY A 58 -6.34 10.40 -4.46
N GLY A 59 -5.76 10.90 -3.36
CA GLY A 59 -5.36 12.29 -3.23
C GLY A 59 -4.18 12.67 -4.11
N ILE A 60 -3.17 11.80 -4.23
CA ILE A 60 -2.06 11.97 -5.17
C ILE A 60 -2.58 12.10 -6.61
N MET A 61 -3.44 11.17 -7.04
CA MET A 61 -4.04 11.22 -8.38
C MET A 61 -4.86 12.49 -8.60
N LEU A 62 -5.55 12.98 -7.57
CA LEU A 62 -6.31 14.22 -7.67
C LEU A 62 -5.39 15.44 -7.79
N VAL A 63 -4.31 15.50 -7.02
CA VAL A 63 -3.31 16.58 -7.11
C VAL A 63 -2.67 16.62 -8.49
N GLU A 64 -2.35 15.46 -9.06
CA GLU A 64 -1.78 15.36 -10.41
C GLU A 64 -2.77 15.81 -11.50
N ALA A 65 -4.06 15.50 -11.33
CA ALA A 65 -5.12 15.90 -12.28
C ALA A 65 -5.60 17.35 -12.09
N ASP A 66 -5.62 17.85 -10.85
CA ASP A 66 -6.06 19.20 -10.47
C ASP A 66 -5.12 19.80 -9.41
N PRO A 67 -4.07 20.51 -9.85
CA PRO A 67 -3.08 21.10 -8.97
C PRO A 67 -3.64 22.13 -7.98
N SER A 68 -4.88 22.59 -8.11
CA SER A 68 -5.51 23.49 -7.12
C SER A 68 -5.67 22.83 -5.74
N TYR A 69 -5.64 21.50 -5.66
CA TYR A 69 -5.69 20.75 -4.41
C TYR A 69 -4.32 20.55 -3.74
N THR A 70 -3.21 20.90 -4.41
CA THR A 70 -1.84 20.59 -3.96
C THR A 70 -1.59 21.01 -2.52
N ASP A 71 -1.72 22.31 -2.22
CA ASP A 71 -1.36 22.84 -0.90
C ASP A 71 -2.18 22.21 0.23
N ARG A 72 -3.48 22.05 0.00
CA ARG A 72 -4.43 21.53 1.00
C ARG A 72 -4.18 20.04 1.27
N PHE A 73 -4.01 19.24 0.22
CA PHE A 73 -3.72 17.81 0.36
C PHE A 73 -2.33 17.57 0.95
N VAL A 74 -1.29 18.23 0.43
CA VAL A 74 0.10 18.08 0.91
C VAL A 74 0.22 18.49 2.37
N THR A 75 -0.44 19.58 2.78
CA THR A 75 -0.46 20.01 4.19
C THR A 75 -1.10 18.96 5.09
N ALA A 76 -2.26 18.43 4.70
CA ALA A 76 -2.93 17.37 5.47
C ALA A 76 -2.10 16.08 5.51
N PHE A 77 -1.48 15.70 4.39
CA PHE A 77 -0.64 14.53 4.29
C PHE A 77 0.57 14.65 5.22
N HIS A 78 1.28 15.79 5.24
CA HIS A 78 2.40 16.01 6.17
C HIS A 78 2.00 15.87 7.65
N LYS A 79 0.83 16.40 8.05
CA LYS A 79 0.31 16.20 9.42
C LYS A 79 0.07 14.73 9.74
N PHE A 80 -0.49 13.99 8.78
CA PHE A 80 -0.68 12.55 8.92
C PHE A 80 0.65 11.80 9.02
N VAL A 81 1.68 12.21 8.28
CA VAL A 81 3.01 11.60 8.35
C VAL A 81 3.62 11.81 9.74
N GLU A 82 3.58 13.03 10.28
CA GLU A 82 4.08 13.33 11.63
C GLU A 82 3.41 12.44 12.69
N LEU A 83 2.08 12.34 12.65
CA LEU A 83 1.32 11.46 13.53
C LEU A 83 1.71 9.99 13.35
N SER A 84 1.75 9.52 12.10
CA SER A 84 2.09 8.13 11.80
C SER A 84 3.48 7.76 12.31
N ASN A 85 4.46 8.66 12.18
CA ASN A 85 5.82 8.44 12.64
C ASN A 85 5.86 8.29 14.17
N GLN A 86 5.15 9.17 14.89
CA GLN A 86 5.02 9.10 16.34
C GLN A 86 4.32 7.80 16.78
N MET A 87 3.24 7.42 16.12
CA MET A 87 2.53 6.16 16.38
C MET A 87 3.45 4.95 16.21
N LEU A 88 4.21 4.89 15.11
CA LEU A 88 5.14 3.79 14.84
C LEU A 88 6.25 3.69 15.88
N ARG A 89 6.75 4.82 16.39
CA ARG A 89 7.73 4.86 17.50
C ARG A 89 7.15 4.31 18.80
N ASN A 90 5.85 4.48 19.01
CA ASN A 90 5.12 4.00 20.17
C ASN A 90 4.59 2.56 20.01
N GLY A 91 4.97 1.86 18.93
CA GLY A 91 4.50 0.50 18.65
C GLY A 91 3.03 0.42 18.22
N GLN A 92 2.48 1.50 17.66
CA GLN A 92 1.11 1.60 17.19
C GLN A 92 1.05 1.63 15.64
N GLY A 93 -0.15 1.47 15.07
CA GLY A 93 -0.41 1.69 13.65
C GLY A 93 -0.42 0.44 12.76
N THR A 94 0.32 -0.62 13.11
CA THR A 94 0.45 -1.86 12.31
C THR A 94 0.00 -3.15 12.99
N SER A 95 -0.34 -3.11 14.29
CA SER A 95 -0.84 -4.28 15.03
C SER A 95 -2.30 -4.61 14.68
N ASP A 96 -2.59 -4.75 13.39
CA ASP A 96 -3.87 -5.20 12.86
C ASP A 96 -3.82 -6.68 12.46
N TRP A 97 -4.98 -7.20 12.05
CA TRP A 97 -5.11 -8.53 11.47
C TRP A 97 -4.34 -8.69 10.14
N THR A 98 -3.91 -7.59 9.50
CA THR A 98 -3.17 -7.62 8.23
C THR A 98 -1.68 -7.92 8.42
N GLY A 99 -1.16 -7.82 9.66
CA GLY A 99 0.26 -8.01 9.97
C GLY A 99 1.17 -6.99 9.27
N GLY A 100 0.64 -5.81 8.94
CA GLY A 100 1.34 -4.80 8.16
C GLY A 100 1.68 -5.23 6.72
N THR A 101 0.98 -6.20 6.14
CA THR A 101 1.24 -6.67 4.76
C THR A 101 1.19 -5.59 3.68
N ARG A 102 0.54 -4.45 3.96
CA ARG A 102 0.32 -3.35 2.99
C ARG A 102 1.30 -2.18 3.12
N TRP A 103 2.37 -2.33 3.90
CA TRP A 103 3.26 -1.21 4.25
C TRP A 103 3.94 -0.55 3.05
N GLN A 104 4.19 -1.30 1.98
CA GLN A 104 4.81 -0.80 0.75
C GLN A 104 3.97 0.27 0.05
N ASP A 105 2.65 0.23 0.15
CA ASP A 105 1.78 1.26 -0.42
C ASP A 105 1.97 2.60 0.30
N TYR A 106 2.13 2.56 1.62
CA TYR A 106 2.48 3.76 2.36
C TYR A 106 3.87 4.28 1.98
N SER A 107 4.83 3.37 1.81
CA SER A 107 6.17 3.74 1.36
C SER A 107 6.14 4.42 -0.01
N MET A 108 5.28 3.98 -0.95
CA MET A 108 5.12 4.64 -2.24
C MET A 108 4.54 6.05 -2.09
N ALA A 109 3.51 6.21 -1.26
CA ALA A 109 2.92 7.53 -1.01
C ALA A 109 3.92 8.49 -0.33
N LEU A 110 4.74 8.00 0.59
CA LEU A 110 5.83 8.76 1.21
C LEU A 110 6.92 9.13 0.20
N GLN A 111 7.23 8.25 -0.75
CA GLN A 111 8.19 8.55 -1.82
C GLN A 111 7.68 9.63 -2.76
N TRP A 112 6.40 9.60 -3.14
CA TRP A 112 5.79 10.68 -3.90
C TRP A 112 5.91 12.02 -3.14
N LEU A 113 5.59 12.02 -1.84
CA LEU A 113 5.70 13.22 -1.02
C LEU A 113 7.17 13.69 -0.93
N HIS A 114 8.11 12.78 -0.83
CA HIS A 114 9.55 13.07 -0.78
C HIS A 114 10.07 13.67 -2.10
N ASP A 115 9.65 13.13 -3.24
CA ASP A 115 10.17 13.56 -4.55
C ASP A 115 9.59 14.91 -4.99
N TYR A 116 8.31 15.16 -4.71
CA TYR A 116 7.59 16.30 -5.28
C TYR A 116 7.27 17.41 -4.26
N HIS A 117 7.04 17.06 -2.99
CA HIS A 117 6.60 18.00 -1.96
C HIS A 117 7.23 17.75 -0.58
N PRO A 118 8.57 17.66 -0.47
CA PRO A 118 9.22 17.24 0.77
C PRO A 118 9.09 18.26 1.90
N ASN A 119 8.89 19.55 1.58
CA ASN A 119 8.69 20.65 2.53
C ASN A 119 9.77 20.72 3.64
N GLY A 120 11.02 20.38 3.32
CA GLY A 120 12.13 20.35 4.28
C GLY A 120 12.03 19.23 5.33
N LYS A 121 11.20 18.21 5.08
CA LYS A 121 10.96 17.07 5.98
C LYS A 121 11.49 15.75 5.41
N GLU A 122 12.44 15.79 4.48
CA GLU A 122 13.03 14.63 3.81
C GLU A 122 13.45 13.54 4.81
N GLU A 123 14.12 13.93 5.89
CA GLU A 123 14.57 13.03 6.95
C GLU A 123 13.41 12.33 7.67
N LEU A 124 12.32 13.06 7.96
CA LEU A 124 11.12 12.49 8.57
C LEU A 124 10.45 11.49 7.64
N LEU A 125 10.36 11.79 6.34
CA LEU A 125 9.77 10.90 5.35
C LEU A 125 10.56 9.59 5.25
N VAL A 126 11.89 9.68 5.16
CA VAL A 126 12.78 8.50 5.12
C VAL A 126 12.74 7.71 6.43
N ASP A 127 12.75 8.39 7.58
CA ASP A 127 12.62 7.74 8.89
C ASP A 127 11.29 7.00 9.02
N THR A 128 10.19 7.58 8.52
CA THR A 128 8.87 6.93 8.51
C THR A 128 8.87 5.67 7.64
N MET A 129 9.45 5.71 6.44
CA MET A 129 9.60 4.54 5.56
C MET A 129 10.39 3.41 6.23
N LYS A 130 11.50 3.73 6.90
CA LYS A 130 12.31 2.75 7.64
C LYS A 130 11.52 2.12 8.80
N ARG A 131 10.75 2.93 9.53
CA ARG A 131 9.95 2.47 10.68
C ARG A 131 8.82 1.57 10.26
N ILE A 132 8.00 1.99 9.29
CA ILE A 132 6.87 1.18 8.85
C ILE A 132 7.33 -0.18 8.34
N LYS A 133 8.45 -0.23 7.58
CA LYS A 133 9.06 -1.49 7.15
C LYS A 133 9.47 -2.36 8.34
N ALA A 134 10.12 -1.78 9.36
CA ALA A 134 10.66 -2.52 10.49
C ALA A 134 9.57 -3.19 11.37
N VAL A 135 8.37 -2.60 11.44
CA VAL A 135 7.26 -3.10 12.26
C VAL A 135 6.18 -3.84 11.45
N SER A 136 6.46 -4.16 10.19
CA SER A 136 5.52 -4.79 9.25
C SER A 136 6.06 -6.11 8.71
N THR A 137 5.25 -6.80 7.90
CA THR A 137 5.62 -8.06 7.26
C THR A 137 6.95 -7.95 6.49
N ASN A 138 7.88 -8.84 6.83
CA ASN A 138 9.15 -8.97 6.10
C ASN A 138 8.93 -9.78 4.82
N TRP A 139 8.59 -9.07 3.74
CA TRP A 139 8.32 -9.69 2.43
C TRP A 139 9.51 -10.46 1.85
N ARG A 140 10.75 -10.05 2.12
CA ARG A 140 11.95 -10.79 1.67
C ARG A 140 12.02 -12.18 2.31
N ASP A 141 11.73 -12.25 3.60
CA ASP A 141 11.69 -13.51 4.34
C ASP A 141 10.53 -14.39 3.89
N VAL A 142 9.34 -13.81 3.76
CA VAL A 142 8.15 -14.50 3.22
C VAL A 142 8.45 -15.09 1.84
N MET A 143 8.99 -14.29 0.91
CA MET A 143 9.27 -14.71 -0.46
C MET A 143 10.53 -15.59 -0.61
N SER A 144 11.28 -15.83 0.46
CA SER A 144 12.51 -16.62 0.42
C SER A 144 12.25 -18.07 0.01
N GLU A 145 13.27 -18.70 -0.59
CA GLU A 145 13.17 -20.12 -1.00
C GLU A 145 12.83 -21.05 0.17
N ALA A 146 13.28 -20.72 1.38
CA ALA A 146 13.04 -21.53 2.57
C ALA A 146 11.57 -21.49 3.04
N LYS A 147 10.82 -20.42 2.74
CA LYS A 147 9.45 -20.21 3.26
C LYS A 147 8.37 -20.24 2.20
N PHE A 148 8.72 -19.95 0.95
CA PHE A 148 7.73 -19.80 -0.11
C PHE A 148 7.09 -21.16 -0.48
N PRO A 149 5.75 -21.27 -0.49
CA PRO A 149 5.06 -22.50 -0.83
C PRO A 149 5.37 -22.95 -2.26
N THR A 150 5.64 -24.24 -2.44
CA THR A 150 5.87 -24.84 -3.76
C THR A 150 4.62 -25.56 -4.31
N SER A 151 3.55 -25.58 -3.53
CA SER A 151 2.25 -26.19 -3.82
C SER A 151 1.12 -25.31 -3.28
N SER A 152 -0.13 -25.64 -3.60
CA SER A 152 -1.30 -24.96 -3.04
C SER A 152 -1.25 -24.95 -1.51
N VAL A 153 -1.59 -23.81 -0.89
CA VAL A 153 -1.74 -23.71 0.55
C VAL A 153 -3.20 -23.95 0.97
N SER A 154 -3.37 -24.64 2.10
CA SER A 154 -4.65 -24.92 2.74
C SER A 154 -4.83 -24.20 4.08
N GLU A 155 -3.73 -23.82 4.75
CA GLU A 155 -3.74 -23.05 5.97
C GLU A 155 -3.73 -21.54 5.65
N PHE A 156 -4.65 -20.79 6.26
CA PHE A 156 -4.66 -19.35 6.11
C PHE A 156 -3.44 -18.72 6.77
N ARG A 157 -2.68 -17.97 5.98
CA ARG A 157 -1.69 -17.03 6.46
C ARG A 157 -1.89 -15.73 5.71
N ILE A 158 -1.98 -14.63 6.45
CA ILE A 158 -2.37 -13.34 5.86
C ILE A 158 -1.45 -12.87 4.72
N TYR A 159 -0.17 -13.22 4.79
CA TYR A 159 0.81 -12.91 3.75
C TYR A 159 0.73 -13.85 2.52
N TRP A 160 0.03 -14.98 2.62
CA TRP A 160 -0.31 -15.86 1.48
C TRP A 160 -1.66 -15.57 0.86
N HIS A 161 -2.41 -14.62 1.42
CA HIS A 161 -3.58 -14.05 0.76
C HIS A 161 -3.15 -13.43 -0.57
N GLY A 162 -3.84 -13.79 -1.66
CA GLY A 162 -3.42 -13.46 -3.02
C GLY A 162 -3.18 -11.96 -3.24
N VAL A 163 -4.11 -11.12 -2.77
CA VAL A 163 -3.98 -9.66 -2.84
C VAL A 163 -2.80 -9.13 -2.05
N ASN A 164 -2.61 -9.61 -0.82
CA ASN A 164 -1.52 -9.11 0.02
C ASN A 164 -0.17 -9.51 -0.56
N LEU A 165 -0.07 -10.73 -1.11
CA LEU A 165 1.11 -11.20 -1.81
C LEU A 165 1.42 -10.33 -3.04
N ALA A 166 0.42 -10.04 -3.87
CA ALA A 166 0.57 -9.18 -5.04
C ALA A 166 1.05 -7.78 -4.64
N GLU A 167 0.43 -7.18 -3.60
CA GLU A 167 0.91 -5.91 -3.08
C GLU A 167 2.36 -6.02 -2.55
N GLY A 168 2.68 -7.12 -1.87
CA GLY A 168 3.99 -7.40 -1.29
C GLY A 168 5.14 -7.50 -2.30
N LEU A 169 4.86 -7.80 -3.57
CA LEU A 169 5.88 -7.80 -4.63
C LEU A 169 6.51 -6.43 -4.84
N LYS A 170 5.79 -5.34 -4.51
CA LYS A 170 6.32 -3.97 -4.58
C LYS A 170 7.34 -3.67 -3.48
N ALA A 171 7.38 -4.46 -2.40
CA ALA A 171 8.14 -4.16 -1.18
C ALA A 171 9.65 -4.04 -1.41
N SER A 172 10.24 -4.88 -2.25
CA SER A 172 11.68 -4.77 -2.56
C SER A 172 11.98 -3.55 -3.41
N GLY A 173 11.12 -3.23 -4.39
CA GLY A 173 11.25 -2.03 -5.21
C GLY A 173 11.16 -0.74 -4.38
N THR A 174 10.16 -0.66 -3.48
CA THR A 174 10.01 0.49 -2.59
C THR A 174 11.16 0.58 -1.59
N THR A 175 11.64 -0.55 -1.05
CA THR A 175 12.80 -0.56 -0.14
C THR A 175 14.06 -0.03 -0.81
N TYR A 176 14.36 -0.52 -2.01
CA TYR A 176 15.57 -0.14 -2.75
C TYR A 176 15.71 1.38 -2.87
N ARG A 177 14.60 2.11 -3.03
CA ARG A 177 14.61 3.56 -3.21
C ARG A 177 15.15 4.35 -2.02
N PHE A 178 15.02 3.83 -0.79
CA PHE A 178 15.50 4.54 0.41
C PHE A 178 16.64 3.83 1.15
N THR A 179 16.99 2.59 0.77
CA THR A 179 18.17 1.88 1.30
C THR A 179 19.33 1.81 0.33
N HIS A 180 19.06 1.93 -0.98
CA HIS A 180 20.00 1.66 -2.07
C HIS A 180 20.66 0.27 -2.00
N ASP A 181 20.06 -0.68 -1.28
CA ASP A 181 20.53 -2.06 -1.19
C ASP A 181 20.30 -2.78 -2.51
N ALA A 182 21.37 -3.00 -3.29
CA ALA A 182 21.29 -3.66 -4.59
C ALA A 182 20.71 -5.09 -4.52
N THR A 183 20.77 -5.75 -3.37
CA THR A 183 20.19 -7.09 -3.20
C THR A 183 18.66 -7.07 -3.31
N GLU A 184 18.00 -5.93 -3.07
CA GLU A 184 16.54 -5.83 -3.26
C GLU A 184 16.12 -6.13 -4.70
N LYS A 185 16.94 -5.78 -5.69
CA LYS A 185 16.63 -6.05 -7.10
C LYS A 185 16.73 -7.53 -7.43
N THR A 186 17.78 -8.19 -6.96
CA THR A 186 18.00 -9.61 -7.20
C THR A 186 16.96 -10.47 -6.48
N GLU A 187 16.63 -10.12 -5.25
CA GLU A 187 15.59 -10.80 -4.47
C GLU A 187 14.19 -10.60 -5.06
N ALA A 188 13.87 -9.40 -5.56
CA ALA A 188 12.60 -9.14 -6.23
C ALA A 188 12.43 -10.02 -7.48
N ALA A 189 13.47 -10.12 -8.32
CA ALA A 189 13.44 -10.96 -9.52
C ALA A 189 13.31 -12.45 -9.15
N ALA A 190 14.07 -12.91 -8.16
CA ALA A 190 14.00 -14.29 -7.68
C ALA A 190 12.63 -14.62 -7.06
N ALA A 191 12.02 -13.69 -6.33
CA ALA A 191 10.67 -13.83 -5.78
C ALA A 191 9.62 -13.96 -6.89
N TRP A 192 9.73 -13.13 -7.94
CA TRP A 192 8.85 -13.20 -9.11
C TRP A 192 8.97 -14.55 -9.84
N ASP A 193 10.19 -14.99 -10.13
CA ASP A 193 10.44 -16.27 -10.80
C ASP A 193 9.89 -17.44 -9.98
N ARG A 194 10.04 -17.38 -8.65
CA ARG A 194 9.53 -18.39 -7.73
C ARG A 194 8.00 -18.43 -7.71
N LEU A 195 7.36 -17.26 -7.63
CA LEU A 195 5.91 -17.12 -7.71
C LEU A 195 5.37 -17.72 -9.01
N TYR A 196 5.97 -17.36 -10.14
CA TYR A 196 5.50 -17.83 -11.43
C TYR A 196 5.76 -19.32 -11.64
N LYS A 197 6.89 -19.84 -11.13
CA LYS A 197 7.23 -21.27 -11.18
C LYS A 197 6.20 -22.15 -10.48
N TYR A 198 5.70 -21.74 -9.31
CA TYR A 198 4.83 -22.59 -8.47
C TYR A 198 3.34 -22.22 -8.54
N HIS A 199 3.02 -21.00 -8.94
CA HIS A 199 1.64 -20.49 -8.94
C HIS A 199 1.26 -19.73 -10.20
N GLY A 200 2.17 -19.55 -11.16
CA GLY A 200 1.89 -18.79 -12.39
C GLY A 200 0.82 -19.42 -13.27
N ARG A 201 0.13 -18.57 -14.04
CA ARG A 201 -0.83 -18.95 -15.09
C ARG A 201 -0.40 -18.40 -16.44
N PRO A 202 -0.81 -19.06 -17.55
CA PRO A 202 -0.58 -18.54 -18.91
C PRO A 202 -1.15 -17.13 -19.16
N SER A 203 -2.10 -16.67 -18.34
CA SER A 203 -2.63 -15.30 -18.37
C SER A 203 -1.64 -14.24 -17.89
N GLY A 204 -0.47 -14.62 -17.38
CA GLY A 204 0.51 -13.71 -16.76
C GLY A 204 0.22 -13.41 -15.29
N ILE A 205 -0.88 -13.94 -14.74
CA ILE A 205 -1.26 -13.79 -13.34
C ILE A 205 -0.98 -15.07 -12.57
N PHE A 206 -0.83 -15.02 -11.25
CA PHE A 206 -0.71 -16.22 -10.41
C PHE A 206 -2.06 -16.68 -9.84
N ALA A 207 -2.14 -17.96 -9.50
CA ALA A 207 -3.32 -18.61 -8.95
C ALA A 207 -3.43 -18.35 -7.45
N ALA A 208 -4.48 -17.64 -7.05
CA ALA A 208 -4.91 -17.49 -5.67
C ALA A 208 -6.36 -17.01 -5.69
N ASP A 209 -7.31 -17.92 -5.49
CA ASP A 209 -8.73 -17.60 -5.34
C ASP A 209 -9.04 -16.92 -3.99
N GLU A 210 -8.20 -17.20 -2.99
CA GLU A 210 -8.09 -16.53 -1.70
C GLU A 210 -6.63 -16.63 -1.20
N TYR A 211 -6.05 -17.84 -1.27
CA TYR A 211 -4.62 -18.10 -0.98
C TYR A 211 -3.92 -18.76 -2.16
N LEU A 212 -2.59 -18.73 -2.18
CA LEU A 212 -1.75 -19.40 -3.18
C LEU A 212 -2.25 -20.81 -3.54
N ALA A 213 -2.60 -21.01 -4.82
CA ALA A 213 -3.44 -22.13 -5.25
C ALA A 213 -2.69 -23.22 -6.04
N GLY A 214 -1.36 -23.13 -6.15
CA GLY A 214 -0.55 -24.06 -6.95
C GLY A 214 -0.80 -23.93 -8.46
N LEU A 215 -0.42 -24.95 -9.23
CA LEU A 215 -0.58 -24.99 -10.68
C LEU A 215 -1.84 -25.74 -11.15
N ASP A 216 -2.56 -26.41 -10.26
CA ASP A 216 -3.74 -27.21 -10.65
C ASP A 216 -4.87 -26.33 -11.20
N ALA A 217 -5.58 -26.80 -12.23
CA ALA A 217 -6.62 -26.02 -12.92
C ALA A 217 -7.94 -25.90 -12.13
N ILE A 218 -7.99 -26.37 -10.88
CA ILE A 218 -9.20 -26.44 -10.06
C ILE A 218 -9.49 -25.17 -9.27
N ARG A 219 -8.50 -24.27 -9.14
CA ARG A 219 -8.60 -23.02 -8.37
C ARG A 219 -8.23 -21.81 -9.21
N GLY A 220 -9.02 -20.75 -9.06
CA GLY A 220 -8.92 -19.53 -9.86
C GLY A 220 -7.95 -18.49 -9.30
N THR A 221 -8.19 -17.24 -9.70
CA THR A 221 -7.47 -16.05 -9.25
C THR A 221 -8.50 -15.00 -8.84
N GLU A 222 -8.32 -14.42 -7.66
CA GLU A 222 -9.13 -13.30 -7.19
C GLU A 222 -8.94 -12.07 -8.09
N LEU A 223 -10.02 -11.35 -8.41
CA LEU A 223 -9.95 -10.21 -9.32
C LEU A 223 -9.10 -9.04 -8.77
N CYS A 224 -9.15 -8.79 -7.46
CA CYS A 224 -8.37 -7.72 -6.83
C CYS A 224 -6.86 -7.94 -7.04
N LEU A 225 -6.39 -9.19 -6.92
CA LEU A 225 -5.00 -9.56 -7.12
C LEU A 225 -4.51 -9.10 -8.50
N VAL A 226 -5.33 -9.28 -9.54
CA VAL A 226 -5.00 -8.85 -10.91
C VAL A 226 -4.69 -7.35 -10.93
N VAL A 227 -5.52 -6.53 -10.26
CA VAL A 227 -5.35 -5.07 -10.20
C VAL A 227 -4.10 -4.67 -9.40
N TYR A 228 -3.73 -5.42 -8.37
CA TYR A 228 -2.55 -5.10 -7.54
C TYR A 228 -1.21 -5.55 -8.11
N LEU A 229 -1.23 -6.41 -9.13
CA LEU A 229 -0.03 -6.89 -9.82
C LEU A 229 0.49 -5.88 -10.87
N PHE A 230 -0.39 -5.00 -11.35
CA PHE A 230 -0.10 -3.94 -12.34
C PHE A 230 -0.12 -2.56 -11.68
#